data_AF-A0A961HSV4-F1
#
_entry.id   AF-A0A961HSV4-F1
#
_cell.length_a   1.000
_cell.length_b   1.000
_cell.length_c   1.000
_cell.angle_alpha   90.00
_cell.angle_beta   90.00
_cell.angle_gamma   90.00
#
_symmetry.space_group_name_H-M   'P 1'
#
loop_
_entity.id
_entity.type
_entity.pdbx_description
1 polymer ?
#
loop_
_entity_poly.entity_id
_entity_poly.type
_entity_poly.pdbx_seq_one_letter_code
_entity_poly.pdbx_strand_id
1 'polypeptide(L)' 'MVRTPFAQSLTLSSMVGAEVWIKFENHQFTASFKERGALNRLLALNESERKRGVVAVSAGNHAQGVAY' A
#
# COMPACT_ATOMS: atom_id res chain seq x y z
N MET A 1 9.02 -2.44 -5.16
CA MET A 1 8.10 -2.30 -4.01
C MET A 1 8.77 -2.88 -2.77
N VAL A 2 8.75 -2.15 -1.65
CA VAL A 2 9.51 -2.55 -0.44
C VAL A 2 8.77 -3.66 0.31
N ARG A 3 9.52 -4.61 0.86
CA ARG A 3 8.98 -5.55 1.87
C ARG A 3 8.99 -4.83 3.22
N THR A 4 7.84 -4.29 3.57
CA THR A 4 7.64 -3.55 4.82
C THR A 4 7.85 -4.44 6.05
N PRO A 5 8.38 -3.90 7.17
CA PRO A 5 8.52 -4.65 8.40
C PRO A 5 7.20 -5.22 8.93
N PHE A 6 7.29 -6.36 9.60
CA PHE A 6 6.23 -6.96 10.39
C PHE A 6 6.83 -7.30 11.75
N ALA A 7 6.37 -6.62 12.80
CA ALA A 7 6.98 -6.73 14.12
C ALA A 7 5.93 -6.69 15.22
N GLN A 8 6.24 -7.39 16.32
CA GLN A 8 5.40 -7.40 17.52
C GLN A 8 5.46 -6.04 18.24
N SER A 9 4.32 -5.57 18.73
CA SER A 9 4.25 -4.43 19.64
C SER A 9 4.15 -4.93 21.07
N LEU A 10 5.22 -4.81 21.84
CA LEU A 10 5.23 -5.22 23.25
C LEU A 10 4.23 -4.41 24.09
N THR A 11 4.16 -3.10 23.85
CA THR A 11 3.24 -2.19 24.54
C THR A 11 1.78 -2.55 24.29
N LEU A 12 1.36 -2.65 23.01
CA LEU A 12 -0.01 -3.00 22.70
C LEU A 12 -0.34 -4.40 23.22
N SER A 13 0.58 -5.35 23.08
CA SER A 13 0.37 -6.71 23.56
C SER A 13 0.10 -6.74 25.07
N SER A 14 0.87 -5.98 25.85
CA SER A 14 0.66 -5.85 27.30
C SER A 14 -0.66 -5.15 27.64
N MET A 15 -1.07 -4.14 26.87
CA MET A 15 -2.31 -3.40 27.12
C MET A 15 -3.56 -4.24 26.89
N VAL A 16 -3.55 -5.14 25.90
CA VAL A 16 -4.73 -5.94 25.53
C VAL A 16 -4.69 -7.38 26.01
N GLY A 17 -3.57 -7.83 26.59
CA GLY A 17 -3.40 -9.21 27.06
C GLY A 17 -3.34 -10.26 25.93
N ALA A 18 -2.88 -9.88 24.74
CA ALA A 18 -2.78 -10.75 23.56
C ALA A 18 -1.52 -10.41 22.74
N GLU A 19 -1.07 -11.32 21.87
CA GLU A 19 0.06 -11.03 20.96
C GLU A 19 -0.38 -10.11 19.82
N VAL A 20 0.06 -8.85 19.86
CA VAL A 20 -0.25 -7.86 18.83
C VAL A 20 0.96 -7.67 17.91
N TRP A 21 0.73 -7.90 16.63
CA TRP A 21 1.72 -7.71 15.57
C TRP A 21 1.27 -6.64 14.59
N ILE A 22 2.20 -5.77 14.16
CA ILE A 22 1.94 -4.65 13.28
C ILE A 22 2.64 -4.85 11.94
N LYS A 23 1.89 -4.68 10.85
CA LYS A 23 2.43 -4.62 9.49
C LYS A 23 2.59 -3.16 9.08
N PHE A 24 3.83 -2.68 8.97
CA PHE A 24 4.16 -1.26 8.77
C PHE A 24 4.05 -0.83 7.30
N GLU A 25 2.83 -0.89 6.75
CA GLU A 25 2.56 -0.45 5.37
C GLU A 25 2.78 1.06 5.15
N ASN A 26 2.83 1.84 6.22
CA ASN A 26 3.24 3.24 6.19
C ASN A 26 4.73 3.43 5.79
N HIS A 27 5.54 2.37 5.76
CA HIS A 27 6.94 2.42 5.28
C HIS A 27 7.07 2.18 3.77
N GLN A 28 5.95 2.03 3.04
CA GLN A 28 6.02 2.13 1.59
C GLN A 28 6.38 3.53 1.12
N PHE A 29 6.83 3.65 -0.13
CA PHE A 29 7.25 4.93 -0.69
C PHE A 29 6.10 5.95 -0.70
N THR A 30 4.90 5.49 -1.03
CA THR A 30 3.66 6.27 -0.96
C THR A 30 3.04 6.35 0.43
N ALA A 31 3.81 6.05 1.48
CA ALA A 31 3.42 6.05 2.90
C ALA A 31 2.15 5.23 3.21
N SER A 32 1.78 4.27 2.35
CA SER A 32 0.61 3.43 2.51
C SER A 32 0.68 2.15 1.66
N PHE A 33 -0.22 1.21 1.93
CA PHE A 33 -0.31 -0.03 1.16
C PHE A 33 -0.88 0.14 -0.28
N LYS A 34 -1.40 1.33 -0.62
CA LYS A 34 -2.23 1.53 -1.83
C LYS A 34 -1.43 1.40 -3.14
N GLU A 35 -0.12 1.66 -3.13
CA GLU A 35 0.76 1.41 -4.28
C GLU A 35 0.76 -0.06 -4.72
N ARG A 36 0.56 -1.03 -3.79
CA ARG A 36 0.52 -2.46 -4.12
C ARG A 36 -0.59 -2.77 -5.11
N GLY A 37 -1.81 -2.33 -4.78
CA GLY A 37 -2.99 -2.58 -5.60
C GLY A 37 -2.98 -1.77 -6.90
N ALA A 38 -2.51 -0.52 -6.83
CA ALA A 38 -2.35 0.33 -8.00
C ALA A 38 -1.37 -0.31 -9.01
N LEU A 39 -0.15 -0.66 -8.57
CA LEU A 39 0.84 -1.32 -9.41
C LEU A 39 0.31 -2.63 -10.00
N ASN A 40 -0.34 -3.47 -9.19
CA ASN A 40 -0.92 -4.72 -9.68
C ASN A 40 -1.95 -4.49 -10.82
N ARG A 41 -2.82 -3.49 -10.68
CA ARG A 41 -3.79 -3.16 -11.73
C ARG A 41 -3.12 -2.58 -12.96
N LEU A 42 -2.15 -1.68 -12.79
CA LEU A 42 -1.43 -1.05 -13.89
C LEU A 42 -0.60 -2.07 -14.70
N LEU A 43 -0.01 -3.06 -14.04
CA LEU A 43 0.72 -4.16 -14.69
C LEU A 43 -0.20 -5.13 -15.44
N ALA A 44 -1.47 -5.23 -15.05
CA ALA A 44 -2.46 -6.09 -15.70
C ALA A 44 -3.14 -5.42 -16.91
N LEU A 45 -2.83 -4.15 -17.22
CA LEU A 45 -3.37 -3.48 -18.40
C LEU A 45 -2.78 -4.09 -19.67
N ASN A 46 -3.62 -4.29 -20.68
CA ASN A 46 -3.13 -4.60 -22.00
C ASN A 46 -2.49 -3.36 -22.66
N GLU A 47 -1.76 -3.57 -23.76
CA GLU A 47 -1.03 -2.49 -24.43
C GLU A 47 -1.94 -1.34 -24.87
N SER A 48 -3.15 -1.65 -25.37
CA SER A 48 -4.11 -0.63 -25.82
C SER A 48 -4.62 0.23 -24.66
N GLU A 49 -4.89 -0.38 -23.51
CA GLU A 49 -5.32 0.31 -22.29
C GLU A 49 -4.21 1.20 -21.75
N ARG A 50 -2.98 0.67 -21.67
CA ARG A 50 -1.82 1.42 -21.20
C ARG A 50 -1.55 2.66 -22.06
N LYS A 51 -1.70 2.54 -23.39
CA LYS A 51 -1.57 3.66 -24.34
C LYS A 51 -2.64 4.74 -24.17
N ARG A 52 -3.87 4.36 -23.80
CA ARG A 52 -4.95 5.33 -23.50
C ARG A 52 -4.73 6.08 -22.18
N GLY A 53 -3.87 5.56 -21.31
CA GLY A 53 -3.63 6.09 -19.97
C GLY A 53 -4.72 5.67 -18.97
N VAL A 54 -4.58 6.16 -17.74
CA VAL A 54 -5.48 5.83 -16.62
C VAL A 54 -5.95 7.10 -15.93
N VAL A 55 -7.13 7.03 -15.32
CA VAL A 55 -7.67 8.07 -14.44
C VAL A 55 -8.08 7.42 -13.12
N ALA A 56 -7.69 8.02 -12.01
CA ALA A 56 -8.14 7.65 -10.67
C ALA A 56 -8.73 8.89 -9.98
N VAL A 57 -9.88 8.72 -9.31
CA VAL A 57 -10.51 9.79 -8.54
C VAL A 57 -10.26 9.50 -7.06
N SER A 58 -9.29 10.21 -6.48
CA SER A 58 -8.97 10.14 -5.05
C SER A 58 -8.22 11.40 -4.65
N ALA A 59 -8.41 11.85 -3.41
CA ALA A 59 -7.69 13.00 -2.84
C ALA A 59 -6.55 12.58 -1.89
N GLY A 60 -6.10 11.32 -1.91
CA GLY A 60 -5.12 10.81 -0.93
C GLY A 60 -4.33 9.58 -1.39
N ASN A 61 -4.09 8.64 -0.47
CA ASN A 61 -3.18 7.48 -0.65
C ASN A 61 -3.36 6.70 -1.96
N HIS A 62 -4.60 6.58 -2.48
CA HIS A 62 -4.81 5.90 -3.75
C HIS A 62 -4.34 6.73 -4.95
N ALA A 63 -4.56 8.05 -4.95
CA ALA A 63 -4.02 8.93 -5.98
C ALA A 63 -2.49 8.89 -5.99
N GLN A 64 -1.85 8.95 -4.81
CA GLN A 64 -0.39 8.80 -4.69
C GLN A 64 0.07 7.43 -5.20
N GLY A 65 -0.62 6.35 -4.82
CA GLY A 65 -0.31 4.99 -5.27
C GLY A 65 -0.45 4.76 -6.77
N VAL A 66 -1.34 5.48 -7.46
CA VAL A 66 -1.51 5.41 -8.92
C VAL A 66 -0.52 6.32 -9.66
N ALA A 67 -0.14 7.45 -9.05
CA ALA A 67 0.74 8.44 -9.66
C ALA A 67 2.25 8.14 -9.52
N TYR A 68 2.64 7.41 -8.46
CA TYR A 68 4.01 6.93 -8.24
C TYR A 68 4.35 5.75 -9.15
#